data_AF-A0A2S0U7M7-F1
#
_entry.id   AF-A0A2S0U7M7-F1
#
_cell.length_a   1.000
_cell.length_b   1.000
_cell.length_c   1.000
_cell.angle_alpha   90.00
_cell.angle_beta   90.00
_cell.angle_gamma   90.00
#
_symmetry.space_group_name_H-M   'P 1'
#
loop_
_entity.id
_entity.type
_entity.pdbx_description
1 polymer ?
#
loop_
_entity_poly.entity_id
_entity_poly.type
_entity_poly.pdbx_seq_one_letter_code
_entity_poly.pdbx_strand_id
1 'polypeptide(L)' 'MAKSAARKQRDKLVREGKRNPADSRSMFAAIDLRSRTTKTKKELLNSSRHLKNQFSKYGEDGSFLFWEKITA' A
#
# COMPACT_ATOMS: atom_id res chain seq x y z
N MET A 1 22.15 17.42 -6.98
CA MET A 1 21.03 17.45 -6.00
C MET A 1 21.39 18.37 -4.85
N ALA A 2 20.76 19.55 -4.78
CA ALA A 2 21.00 20.46 -3.66
C ALA A 2 20.39 19.87 -2.37
N LYS A 3 21.12 19.97 -1.26
CA LYS A 3 20.54 19.67 0.07
C LYS A 3 19.42 20.67 0.37
N SER A 4 18.35 20.22 1.03
CA SER A 4 17.31 21.12 1.53
C SER A 4 17.90 22.13 2.54
N ALA A 5 17.29 23.31 2.63
CA ALA A 5 17.72 24.34 3.58
C ALA A 5 17.78 23.79 5.02
N ALA A 6 16.77 23.03 5.44
CA ALA A 6 16.71 22.38 6.74
C ALA A 6 17.86 21.38 6.98
N ARG A 7 18.33 20.67 5.95
CA ARG A 7 19.48 19.77 6.08
C ARG A 7 20.78 20.56 6.23
N LYS A 8 20.94 21.65 5.47
CA LYS A 8 22.12 22.55 5.59
C LYS A 8 22.24 23.14 6.99
N GLN A 9 21.12 23.55 7.60
CA GLN A 9 21.11 24.07 8.98
C GLN A 9 21.50 23.02 10.01
N ARG A 10 20.98 21.78 9.90
CA ARG A 10 21.38 20.69 10.80
C ARG A 10 22.86 20.35 10.69
N ASP A 11 23.37 20.25 9.46
CA ASP A 11 24.80 20.00 9.20
C ASP A 11 25.67 21.13 9.79
N LYS A 12 25.17 22.38 9.82
CA LYS A 12 25.84 23.51 10.48
C LYS A 12 25.90 23.34 12.00
N LEU A 13 24.79 23.00 12.64
CA LEU A 13 24.75 22.80 14.09
C LEU A 13 25.70 21.69 14.55
N VAL A 14 25.75 20.57 13.81
CA VAL A 14 26.68 19.47 14.11
C VAL A 14 28.14 19.90 13.96
N ARG A 15 28.47 20.70 12.93
CA ARG A 15 29.82 21.26 12.76
C ARG A 15 30.22 22.19 13.89
N GLU A 16 29.27 22.93 14.45
CA GLU A 16 29.46 23.81 15.61
C GLU A 16 29.54 23.03 16.94
N GLY A 17 29.47 21.70 16.92
CA GLY A 17 29.51 20.85 18.12
C GLY A 17 28.19 20.77 18.89
N LYS A 18 27.09 21.28 18.32
CA LYS A 18 25.76 21.17 18.93
C LYS A 18 25.18 19.78 18.69
N ARG A 19 24.31 19.35 19.61
CA ARG A 19 23.61 18.06 19.52
C ARG A 19 22.86 17.93 18.19
N ASN A 20 22.97 16.76 17.56
CA ASN A 20 22.30 16.48 16.30
C ASN A 20 20.77 16.42 16.48
N PRO A 21 19.99 17.27 15.80
CA PRO A 21 18.53 17.27 15.92
C PRO A 21 17.85 16.01 15.37
N ALA A 22 18.58 15.18 14.61
CA ALA A 22 18.05 13.89 14.15
C ALA A 22 17.92 12.88 15.30
N ASP A 23 18.83 12.92 16.28
CA ASP A 23 18.88 11.98 17.40
C ASP A 23 17.73 12.23 18.40
N SER A 24 17.16 13.43 18.40
CA SER A 24 15.99 13.80 19.20
C SER A 24 14.65 13.51 18.52
N ARG A 25 14.63 12.90 17.33
CA ARG A 25 13.36 12.61 16.63
C ARG A 25 12.65 11.44 17.29
N SER A 26 11.34 11.56 17.49
CA SER A 26 10.52 10.48 18.01
C SER A 26 10.42 9.34 17.00
N MET A 27 10.11 8.13 17.49
CA MET A 27 9.94 6.94 16.65
C MET A 27 8.85 7.12 15.58
N PHE A 28 7.85 7.95 15.85
CA PHE A 28 6.77 8.27 14.91
C PHE A 28 7.25 8.99 13.65
N ALA A 29 8.43 9.62 13.67
CA ALA A 29 9.00 10.24 12.47
C ALA A 29 9.49 9.21 11.43
N ALA A 30 9.73 7.96 11.85
CA ALA A 30 10.17 6.87 10.99
C ALA A 30 9.02 5.97 10.52
N ILE A 31 7.89 6.00 11.23
CA ILE A 31 6.74 5.13 10.95
C ILE A 31 5.79 5.84 9.99
N ASP A 32 5.32 5.15 8.95
CA ASP A 32 4.21 5.62 8.13
C ASP A 32 2.88 5.37 8.87
N LEU A 33 2.30 6.45 9.42
CA LEU A 33 1.04 6.41 10.16
C LEU A 33 -0.19 6.38 9.25
N ARG A 34 -0.03 6.38 7.92
CA ARG A 34 -1.14 6.40 6.96
C ARG A 34 -1.72 5.01 6.64
N SER A 35 -1.37 3.97 7.40
CA SER A 35 -1.54 2.56 7.04
C SER A 35 -2.97 2.00 7.05
N ARG A 36 -4.02 2.83 7.14
CA ARG A 36 -5.43 2.39 7.12
C ARG A 36 -6.21 3.02 5.96
N THR A 37 -5.75 2.81 4.73
CA THR A 37 -6.49 3.18 3.52
C THR A 37 -7.29 2.00 2.98
N THR A 38 -8.45 2.28 2.38
CA THR A 38 -9.19 1.29 1.60
C THR A 38 -8.44 1.00 0.29
N LYS A 39 -8.73 -0.16 -0.33
CA LYS A 39 -8.08 -0.55 -1.59
C LYS A 39 -8.43 0.42 -2.71
N THR A 40 -7.45 0.75 -3.55
CA THR A 40 -7.72 1.52 -4.77
C THR A 40 -8.41 0.66 -5.83
N LYS A 41 -9.07 1.28 -6.83
CA LYS A 41 -9.69 0.55 -7.96
C LYS A 41 -8.68 -0.38 -8.66
N LYS A 42 -7.44 0.06 -8.84
CA LYS A 42 -6.36 -0.74 -9.47
C LYS A 42 -6.00 -1.95 -8.61
N GLU A 43 -5.85 -1.77 -7.30
CA GLU A 43 -5.59 -2.88 -6.37
C GLU A 43 -6.73 -3.89 -6.33
N LEU A 44 -7.98 -3.43 -6.43
CA LEU A 44 -9.14 -4.31 -6.49
C LEU A 44 -9.18 -5.11 -7.79
N LEU A 45 -8.94 -4.47 -8.94
CA LEU A 45 -8.86 -5.14 -10.25
C LEU A 45 -7.74 -6.17 -10.31
N ASN A 46 -6.58 -5.85 -9.73
CA ASN A 46 -5.44 -6.77 -9.65
C ASN A 46 -5.60 -7.82 -8.53
N SER A 47 -6.64 -7.74 -7.69
CA SER A 47 -6.87 -8.71 -6.63
C SER A 47 -7.46 -10.00 -7.21
N SER A 48 -6.77 -11.12 -7.02
CA SER A 48 -7.17 -12.44 -7.49
C SER A 48 -8.30 -13.09 -6.69
N ARG A 49 -9.04 -12.32 -5.87
CA ARG A 49 -10.08 -12.85 -4.97
C ARG A 49 -11.14 -13.67 -5.72
N HIS A 50 -11.42 -13.32 -6.97
CA HIS A 50 -12.41 -14.01 -7.81
C HIS A 50 -11.79 -14.87 -8.93
N LEU A 51 -10.46 -14.94 -9.03
CA LEU A 51 -9.79 -15.72 -10.09
C LEU A 51 -9.96 -17.25 -9.93
N LYS A 52 -10.49 -17.72 -8.79
CA LYS A 52 -10.84 -19.13 -8.57
C LYS A 52 -12.17 -19.54 -9.24
N ASN A 53 -12.99 -18.59 -9.65
CA ASN A 53 -14.25 -18.83 -10.35
C ASN A 53 -14.15 -18.43 -11.82
N GLN A 54 -13.02 -18.72 -12.45
CA GLN A 54 -12.92 -18.55 -13.89
C GLN A 54 -13.86 -19.56 -14.56
N PHE A 55 -14.61 -19.10 -15.55
CA PHE A 55 -15.27 -19.96 -16.53
C PHE A 55 -14.13 -20.66 -17.30
N SER A 56 -13.63 -21.76 -16.74
CA SER A 56 -12.52 -22.49 -17.31
C SER A 56 -13.00 -23.06 -18.64
N LYS A 57 -12.33 -22.69 -19.73
CA LYS A 57 -12.57 -23.29 -21.06
C LYS A 57 -12.23 -24.79 -21.06
N TYR A 58 -11.48 -25.22 -20.05
CA TYR A 58 -11.13 -26.58 -19.71
C TYR A 58 -11.63 -26.83 -18.29
N GLY A 59 -12.81 -27.44 -18.16
CA GLY A 59 -13.62 -27.53 -16.95
C GLY A 59 -12.90 -28.03 -15.69
N GLU A 60 -12.30 -27.11 -14.95
CA GLU A 60 -12.00 -27.26 -13.53
C GLU A 60 -13.01 -26.44 -12.71
N ASP A 61 -14.02 -27.18 -12.23
CA ASP A 61 -14.83 -27.08 -11.01
C ASP A 61 -14.90 -25.73 -10.27
N GLY A 62 -15.64 -24.80 -10.85
CA GLY A 62 -16.32 -23.73 -10.13
C GLY A 62 -17.82 -23.80 -10.43
N SER A 63 -18.59 -24.50 -9.61
CA SER A 63 -20.03 -24.75 -9.85
C SER A 63 -20.85 -23.45 -9.78
N PHE A 64 -21.40 -23.00 -10.92
CA PHE A 64 -22.48 -22.01 -10.97
C PHE A 64 -23.81 -22.72 -11.19
N LEU A 65 -24.74 -22.58 -10.24
CA LEU A 65 -26.08 -23.13 -10.34
C LEU A 65 -26.97 -22.11 -11.06
N PHE A 66 -27.20 -22.30 -12.36
CA PHE A 66 -28.21 -21.54 -13.11
C PHE A 66 -29.54 -22.30 -13.05
N TRP A 67 -30.53 -21.73 -12.36
CA TRP A 67 -31.92 -22.21 -12.39
C TRP A 67 -32.66 -21.46 -13.50
N GLU A 68 -32.89 -22.09 -14.65
CA GLU A 68 -33.89 -21.59 -15.61
C GLU A 68 -35.26 -22.11 -15.19
N LYS A 69 -36.24 -21.21 -15.07
CA LYS A 69 -37.64 -21.61 -14.86
C LYS A 69 -38.16 -22.17 -16.18
N ILE A 70 -38.41 -23.47 -16.21
CA ILE A 70 -39.17 -24.13 -17.28
C ILE A 70 -40.63 -23.69 -17.12
N THR A 71 -41.08 -22.78 -17.98
CA THR A 71 -42.51 -22.53 -18.24
C THR A 71 -43.04 -23.65 -19.12
N ALA A 72 -44.11 -24.32 -18.66
CA ALA A 72 -44.97 -25.18 -19.46
C ALA A 72 -46.34 -24.51 -19.62
#